data_AF-A0A2N9NCL3-F1
#
_entry.id   AF-A0A2N9NCL3-F1
#
_cell.length_a   1.000
_cell.length_b   1.000
_cell.length_c   1.000
_cell.angle_alpha   90.00
_cell.angle_beta   90.00
_cell.angle_gamma   90.00
#
_symmetry.space_group_name_H-M   'P 1'
#
loop_
_entity.id
_entity.type
_entity.pdbx_description
1 polymer ?
#
loop_
_entity_poly.entity_id
_entity_poly.type
_entity_poly.pdbx_seq_one_letter_code
_entity_poly.pdbx_strand_id
1 'polypeptide(L)'
;MVPDIQNLIELQRADREILRLKEEIAALPKRVAAIEERLAGTKAGLEKVKTAVKADEAARRKYETAIQESQQKISKYRDQSLEVKTNEQYKALMHEIQFAEQDIRANEDKILELMVNAEAREKDVKAAEAKLKAETAEIEEEKIQARERTAEDEKQMVEWNGKRESARSGVNPDVLRQYDRVGKYRGTGISEVRDQKCMACQVMLRPQTYNEVRSDKLVSCESCQRILYYDPSHDHPAMATRKRRAHPKIEASQAWYYRATHGEEGEVFLVFVNHGAESSRRIYDGASGRKVGETLLREGAYRLAFPEELTDAIRLNGSWAESEIDEWGAELPTATLDALHRDLNLARTEAANPPKRSKEEAVTAEHPAAS
;
A
#
# COMPACT_ATOMS: atom_id res chain seq x y z
N MET A 1 11.78 22.09 -29.80
CA MET A 1 10.49 21.39 -30.01
C MET A 1 9.73 22.01 -31.16
N VAL A 2 9.27 21.18 -32.10
CA VAL A 2 8.39 21.59 -33.21
C VAL A 2 7.02 22.03 -32.64
N PRO A 3 6.39 23.09 -33.17
CA PRO A 3 5.08 23.56 -32.70
C PRO A 3 4.00 22.46 -32.63
N ASP A 4 4.00 21.56 -33.62
CA ASP A 4 3.09 20.41 -33.70
C ASP A 4 3.22 19.47 -32.48
N ILE A 5 4.44 19.23 -31.98
CA ILE A 5 4.68 18.36 -30.82
C ILE A 5 4.15 19.01 -29.55
N GLN A 6 4.35 20.33 -29.38
CA GLN A 6 3.83 21.05 -28.22
C GLN A 6 2.29 21.02 -28.20
N ASN A 7 1.65 21.26 -29.35
CA ASN A 7 0.20 21.20 -29.46
C ASN A 7 -0.35 19.79 -29.22
N LEU A 8 0.37 18.74 -29.62
CA LEU A 8 0.01 17.35 -29.31
C LEU A 8 0.16 17.01 -27.82
N ILE A 9 1.13 17.60 -27.13
CA ILE A 9 1.29 17.43 -25.67
C ILE A 9 0.08 18.05 -24.94
N GLU A 10 -0.29 19.27 -25.29
CA GLU A 10 -1.48 19.93 -24.73
C GLU A 10 -2.77 19.19 -25.09
N LEU A 11 -2.87 18.66 -26.32
CA LEU A 11 -3.99 17.82 -26.74
C LEU A 11 -4.11 16.56 -25.88
N GLN A 12 -3.01 15.83 -25.67
CA GLN A 12 -3.03 14.64 -24.82
C GLN A 12 -3.34 14.96 -23.36
N ARG A 13 -2.89 16.11 -22.86
CA ARG A 13 -3.24 16.58 -21.53
C ARG A 13 -4.74 16.85 -21.41
N ALA A 14 -5.31 17.56 -22.38
CA ALA A 14 -6.74 17.83 -22.41
C ALA A 14 -7.57 16.54 -22.54
N ASP A 15 -7.18 15.61 -23.41
CA ASP A 15 -7.85 14.30 -23.55
C ASP A 15 -7.83 13.50 -22.25
N ARG A 16 -6.71 13.50 -21.51
CA ARG A 16 -6.59 12.83 -20.20
C ARG A 16 -7.50 13.45 -19.15
N GLU A 17 -7.53 14.78 -19.05
CA GLU A 17 -8.41 15.46 -18.10
C GLU A 17 -9.89 15.25 -18.45
N ILE A 18 -10.26 15.30 -19.73
CA ILE A 18 -11.63 14.99 -20.17
C ILE A 18 -12.00 13.54 -19.82
N LEU A 19 -11.08 12.59 -20.01
CA LEU A 19 -11.32 11.20 -19.65
C LEU A 19 -11.49 11.03 -18.14
N ARG A 20 -10.62 11.66 -17.33
CA ARG A 20 -10.75 11.68 -15.86
C ARG A 20 -12.10 12.23 -15.41
N LEU A 21 -12.49 13.39 -15.94
CA LEU A 21 -13.79 14.02 -15.62
C LEU A 21 -14.97 13.14 -16.04
N LYS A 22 -14.90 12.48 -17.21
CA LYS A 22 -15.94 11.54 -17.65
C LYS A 22 -16.05 10.32 -16.73
N GLU A 23 -14.92 9.80 -16.26
CA GLU A 23 -14.90 8.69 -15.31
C GLU A 23 -15.46 9.10 -13.95
N GLU A 24 -15.12 10.31 -13.46
CA GLU A 24 -15.67 10.88 -12.23
C GLU A 24 -17.19 11.04 -12.32
N ILE A 25 -17.69 11.67 -13.40
CA ILE A 25 -19.11 11.83 -13.66
C ILE A 25 -19.82 10.46 -13.78
N ALA A 26 -19.20 9.47 -14.42
CA ALA A 26 -19.78 8.14 -14.55
C ALA A 26 -19.74 7.30 -13.25
N ALA A 27 -18.82 7.61 -12.32
CA ALA A 27 -18.70 6.92 -11.05
C ALA A 27 -19.76 7.37 -10.03
N LEU A 28 -20.17 8.64 -10.07
CA LEU A 28 -21.14 9.21 -9.13
C LEU A 28 -22.52 8.51 -9.17
N PRO A 29 -23.17 8.30 -10.33
CA PRO A 29 -24.43 7.56 -10.40
C PRO A 29 -24.33 6.13 -9.88
N LYS A 30 -23.18 5.46 -10.08
CA LYS A 30 -22.96 4.10 -9.58
C LYS A 30 -22.90 4.06 -8.05
N ARG A 31 -22.26 5.05 -7.43
CA ARG A 31 -22.24 5.20 -5.97
C ARG A 31 -23.65 5.45 -5.43
N VAL A 32 -24.39 6.39 -6.03
CA VAL A 32 -25.78 6.67 -5.65
C VAL A 32 -26.64 5.41 -5.77
N ALA A 33 -26.55 4.66 -6.87
CA ALA A 33 -27.31 3.44 -7.08
C ALA A 33 -27.00 2.35 -6.04
N ALA A 34 -25.73 2.13 -5.71
CA ALA A 34 -25.34 1.15 -4.68
C ALA A 34 -25.90 1.51 -3.30
N ILE A 35 -25.97 2.80 -2.99
CA ILE A 35 -26.51 3.27 -1.72
C ILE A 35 -28.05 3.20 -1.70
N GLU A 36 -28.71 3.50 -2.82
CA GLU A 36 -30.16 3.31 -2.97
C GLU A 36 -30.57 1.83 -2.83
N GLU A 37 -29.75 0.90 -3.33
CA GLU A 37 -29.94 -0.54 -3.13
C GLU A 37 -29.86 -0.93 -1.65
N ARG A 38 -28.86 -0.40 -0.92
CA ARG A 38 -28.74 -0.58 0.53
C ARG A 38 -29.98 -0.08 1.26
N LEU A 39 -30.46 1.11 0.91
CA LEU A 39 -31.67 1.71 1.49
C LEU A 39 -32.94 0.90 1.16
N ALA A 40 -33.05 0.37 -0.06
CA ALA A 40 -34.12 -0.53 -0.44
C ALA A 40 -34.11 -1.81 0.42
N GLY A 41 -32.93 -2.35 0.72
CA GLY A 41 -32.74 -3.44 1.67
C GLY A 41 -33.23 -3.10 3.08
N THR A 42 -32.84 -1.94 3.62
CA THR A 42 -33.30 -1.45 4.93
C THR A 42 -34.83 -1.28 4.95
N LYS A 43 -35.43 -0.70 3.90
CA LYS A 43 -36.89 -0.58 3.75
C LYS A 43 -37.59 -1.93 3.72
N ALA A 44 -37.08 -2.89 2.96
CA ALA A 44 -37.63 -4.23 2.89
C ALA A 44 -37.56 -4.95 4.26
N GLY A 45 -36.48 -4.74 5.01
CA GLY A 45 -36.35 -5.21 6.39
C GLY A 45 -37.41 -4.61 7.31
N LEU A 46 -37.58 -3.28 7.25
CA LEU A 46 -38.60 -2.57 8.03
C LEU A 46 -40.02 -3.07 7.72
N GLU A 47 -40.36 -3.23 6.44
CA GLU A 47 -41.67 -3.77 6.04
C GLU A 47 -41.90 -5.18 6.55
N LYS A 48 -40.88 -6.06 6.52
CA LYS A 48 -40.98 -7.40 7.12
C LYS A 48 -41.32 -7.33 8.60
N VAL A 49 -40.62 -6.49 9.38
CA VAL A 49 -40.91 -6.34 10.82
C VAL A 49 -42.31 -5.78 11.04
N LYS A 50 -42.74 -4.77 10.26
CA LYS A 50 -44.10 -4.22 10.32
C LYS A 50 -45.17 -5.25 10.00
N THR A 51 -44.95 -6.11 9.01
CA THR A 51 -45.88 -7.20 8.68
C THR A 51 -45.96 -8.24 9.80
N ALA A 52 -44.84 -8.54 10.48
CA ALA A 52 -44.83 -9.43 11.64
C ALA A 52 -45.61 -8.84 12.82
N VAL A 53 -45.46 -7.55 13.12
CA VAL A 53 -46.24 -6.86 14.16
C VAL A 53 -47.74 -6.95 13.86
N LYS A 54 -48.16 -6.67 12.62
CA LYS A 54 -49.58 -6.80 12.21
C LYS A 54 -50.10 -8.24 12.33
N ALA A 55 -49.26 -9.23 12.04
CA ALA A 55 -49.61 -10.65 12.20
C ALA A 55 -49.79 -11.02 13.67
N ASP A 56 -48.90 -10.54 14.56
CA ASP A 56 -49.00 -10.77 16.00
C ASP A 56 -50.24 -10.08 16.59
N GLU A 57 -50.57 -8.86 16.16
CA GLU A 57 -51.82 -8.18 16.55
C GLU A 57 -53.07 -8.94 16.09
N ALA A 58 -53.06 -9.50 14.87
CA ALA A 58 -54.17 -10.30 14.36
C ALA A 58 -54.31 -11.62 15.15
N ALA A 59 -53.19 -12.27 15.47
CA ALA A 59 -53.17 -13.47 16.30
C ALA A 59 -53.71 -13.20 17.71
N ARG A 60 -53.32 -12.08 18.32
CA ARG A 60 -53.83 -11.64 19.62
C ARG A 60 -55.35 -11.47 19.60
N ARG A 61 -55.91 -10.75 18.62
CA ARG A 61 -57.37 -10.57 18.48
C ARG A 61 -58.11 -11.90 18.32
N LYS A 62 -57.50 -12.86 17.62
CA LYS A 62 -58.05 -14.21 17.46
C LYS A 62 -58.14 -14.93 18.80
N TYR A 63 -57.09 -14.88 19.63
CA TYR A 63 -57.12 -15.49 20.97
C TYR A 63 -58.09 -14.78 21.91
N GLU A 64 -58.18 -13.44 21.86
CA GLU A 64 -59.17 -12.67 22.63
C GLU A 64 -60.61 -13.09 22.28
N THR A 65 -60.90 -13.28 20.99
CA THR A 65 -62.21 -13.78 20.54
C THR A 65 -62.47 -15.20 21.03
N ALA A 66 -61.47 -16.10 20.96
CA ALA A 66 -61.60 -17.47 21.45
C ALA A 66 -61.86 -17.53 22.97
N ILE A 67 -61.24 -16.64 23.75
CA ILE A 67 -61.51 -16.51 25.18
C ILE A 67 -62.96 -16.10 25.43
N GLN A 68 -63.48 -15.11 24.68
CA GLN A 68 -64.87 -14.68 24.81
C GLN A 68 -65.85 -15.82 24.48
N GLU A 69 -65.58 -16.60 23.42
CA GLU A 69 -66.38 -17.78 23.08
C GLU A 69 -66.36 -18.85 24.19
N SER A 70 -65.19 -19.14 24.76
CA SER A 70 -65.07 -20.09 25.88
C SER A 70 -65.78 -19.59 27.14
N GLN A 71 -65.70 -18.29 27.45
CA GLN A 71 -66.45 -17.69 28.56
C GLN A 71 -67.97 -17.82 28.38
N GLN A 72 -68.47 -17.62 27.16
CA GLN A 72 -69.89 -17.84 26.85
C GLN A 72 -70.30 -19.31 27.01
N LYS A 73 -69.44 -20.27 26.59
CA LYS A 73 -69.68 -21.71 26.79
C LYS A 73 -69.74 -22.06 28.27
N ILE A 74 -68.80 -21.54 29.08
CA ILE A 74 -68.79 -21.73 30.54
C ILE A 74 -70.09 -21.23 31.17
N SER A 75 -70.56 -20.03 30.78
CA SER A 75 -71.84 -19.51 31.27
C SER A 75 -72.99 -20.46 30.94
N LYS A 76 -73.10 -20.91 29.68
CA LYS A 76 -74.15 -21.84 29.25
C LYS A 76 -74.10 -23.17 29.99
N TYR A 77 -72.92 -23.76 30.17
CA TYR A 77 -72.76 -25.01 30.90
C TYR A 77 -73.05 -24.87 32.39
N ARG A 78 -72.73 -23.73 33.00
CA ARG A 78 -73.11 -23.41 34.39
C ARG A 78 -74.63 -23.35 34.53
N ASP A 79 -75.31 -22.63 33.63
CA ASP A 79 -76.78 -22.56 33.64
C ASP A 79 -77.40 -23.95 33.46
N GLN A 80 -76.93 -24.74 32.49
CA GLN A 80 -77.40 -26.11 32.26
C GLN A 80 -77.16 -27.03 33.46
N SER A 81 -76.04 -26.85 34.17
CA SER A 81 -75.70 -27.68 35.33
C SER A 81 -76.65 -27.50 36.52
N LEU A 82 -77.33 -26.34 36.59
CA LEU A 82 -78.39 -26.09 37.57
C LEU A 82 -79.72 -26.78 37.21
N GLU A 83 -79.92 -27.15 35.94
CA GLU A 83 -81.16 -27.76 35.43
C GLU A 83 -81.12 -29.29 35.40
N VAL A 84 -79.93 -29.92 35.29
CA VAL A 84 -79.80 -31.38 35.20
C VAL A 84 -80.08 -32.10 36.51
N LYS A 85 -80.83 -33.21 36.42
CA LYS A 85 -81.29 -34.01 37.56
C LYS A 85 -80.46 -35.26 37.82
N THR A 86 -79.55 -35.62 36.91
CA THR A 86 -78.71 -36.83 37.05
C THR A 86 -77.26 -36.46 37.37
N ASN A 87 -76.67 -37.19 38.31
CA ASN A 87 -75.30 -36.92 38.79
C ASN A 87 -74.24 -37.15 37.69
N GLU A 88 -74.51 -38.04 36.74
CA GLU A 88 -73.62 -38.31 35.60
C GLU A 88 -73.58 -37.13 34.61
N GLN A 89 -74.74 -36.54 34.28
CA GLN A 89 -74.80 -35.36 33.42
C GLN A 89 -74.16 -34.13 34.08
N TYR A 90 -74.34 -33.97 35.40
CA TYR A 90 -73.68 -32.90 36.16
C TYR A 90 -72.15 -33.02 36.10
N LYS A 91 -71.60 -34.22 36.31
CA LYS A 91 -70.15 -34.47 36.22
C LYS A 91 -69.60 -34.21 34.82
N ALA A 92 -70.34 -34.58 33.77
CA ALA A 92 -69.94 -34.30 32.39
C ALA A 92 -69.86 -32.77 32.13
N LEU A 93 -70.87 -32.00 32.54
CA LEU A 93 -70.86 -30.54 32.41
C LEU A 93 -69.73 -29.88 33.21
N MET A 94 -69.42 -30.37 34.42
CA MET A 94 -68.29 -29.88 35.20
C MET A 94 -66.94 -30.15 34.51
N HIS A 95 -66.80 -31.30 33.85
CA HIS A 95 -65.60 -31.61 33.06
C HIS A 95 -65.47 -30.69 31.84
N GLU A 96 -66.57 -30.42 31.12
CA GLU A 96 -66.59 -29.47 29.99
C GLU A 96 -66.25 -28.03 30.43
N ILE A 97 -66.75 -27.59 31.61
CA ILE A 97 -66.37 -26.30 32.20
C ILE A 97 -64.88 -26.27 32.51
N GLN A 98 -64.34 -27.32 33.14
CA GLN A 98 -62.93 -27.39 33.47
C GLN A 98 -62.04 -27.37 32.21
N PHE A 99 -62.46 -28.05 31.14
CA PHE A 99 -61.78 -28.02 29.85
C PHE A 99 -61.78 -26.62 29.23
N ALA A 100 -62.94 -25.94 29.22
CA ALA A 100 -63.05 -24.58 28.73
C ALA A 100 -62.24 -23.57 29.57
N GLU A 101 -62.14 -23.77 30.89
CA GLU A 101 -61.29 -22.97 31.78
C GLU A 101 -59.79 -23.19 31.50
N GLN A 102 -59.37 -24.42 31.17
CA GLN A 102 -57.99 -24.70 30.73
C GLN A 102 -57.68 -24.06 29.37
N ASP A 103 -58.62 -24.11 28.42
CA ASP A 103 -58.47 -23.45 27.12
C ASP A 103 -58.33 -21.92 27.24
N ILE A 104 -59.07 -21.30 28.17
CA ILE A 104 -58.92 -19.86 28.47
C ILE A 104 -57.49 -19.58 28.95
N ARG A 105 -56.99 -20.31 29.95
CA ARG A 105 -55.62 -20.12 30.47
C ARG A 105 -54.57 -20.30 29.37
N ALA A 106 -54.70 -21.33 28.55
CA ALA A 106 -53.78 -21.57 27.44
C ALA A 106 -53.79 -20.44 26.39
N ASN A 107 -54.94 -19.80 26.16
CA ASN A 107 -55.04 -18.64 25.28
C ASN A 107 -54.51 -17.36 25.94
N GLU A 108 -54.71 -17.17 27.24
CA GLU A 108 -54.14 -16.07 28.03
C GLU A 108 -52.60 -16.13 28.02
N ASP A 109 -52.02 -17.31 28.22
CA ASP A 109 -50.57 -17.52 28.13
C ASP A 109 -50.03 -17.13 26.74
N LYS A 110 -50.71 -17.55 25.67
CA LYS A 110 -50.35 -17.18 24.29
C LYS A 110 -50.47 -15.67 24.03
N ILE A 111 -51.48 -15.01 24.62
CA ILE A 111 -51.61 -13.55 24.52
C ILE A 111 -50.45 -12.86 25.22
N LEU A 112 -50.05 -13.31 26.40
CA LEU A 112 -48.90 -12.78 27.13
C LEU A 112 -47.60 -12.94 26.33
N GLU A 113 -47.36 -14.12 25.74
CA GLU A 113 -46.22 -14.36 24.85
C GLU A 113 -46.22 -13.41 23.65
N LEU A 114 -47.37 -13.22 23.00
CA LEU A 114 -47.51 -12.29 21.88
C LEU A 114 -47.30 -10.83 22.30
N MET A 115 -47.72 -10.43 23.50
CA MET A 115 -47.50 -9.08 24.03
C MET A 115 -46.01 -8.79 24.26
N VAL A 116 -45.27 -9.74 24.85
CA VAL A 116 -43.81 -9.63 25.03
C VAL A 116 -43.10 -9.53 23.67
N ASN A 117 -43.50 -10.37 22.71
CA ASN A 117 -42.95 -10.33 21.36
C ASN A 117 -43.28 -9.02 20.63
N ALA A 118 -44.50 -8.49 20.81
CA ALA A 118 -44.91 -7.22 20.22
C ALA A 118 -44.06 -6.05 20.74
N GLU A 119 -43.80 -5.98 22.05
CA GLU A 119 -42.92 -4.94 22.61
C GLU A 119 -41.48 -5.02 22.05
N ALA A 120 -40.94 -6.23 21.90
CA ALA A 120 -39.63 -6.43 21.30
C ALA A 120 -39.62 -5.97 19.84
N ARG A 121 -40.60 -6.39 19.04
CA ARG A 121 -40.72 -5.98 17.64
C ARG A 121 -40.99 -4.49 17.47
N GLU A 122 -41.73 -3.85 18.38
CA GLU A 122 -41.97 -2.40 18.31
C GLU A 122 -40.68 -1.61 18.56
N LYS A 123 -39.81 -2.09 19.46
CA LYS A 123 -38.45 -1.55 19.62
C LYS A 123 -37.63 -1.72 18.35
N ASP A 124 -37.71 -2.89 17.71
CA ASP A 124 -37.01 -3.16 16.45
C ASP A 124 -37.52 -2.25 15.31
N VAL A 125 -38.84 -2.01 15.23
CA VAL A 125 -39.42 -1.05 14.27
C VAL A 125 -38.88 0.35 14.51
N LYS A 126 -38.91 0.84 15.76
CA LYS A 126 -38.41 2.19 16.08
C LYS A 126 -36.92 2.33 15.76
N ALA A 127 -36.12 1.32 16.07
CA ALA A 127 -34.69 1.30 15.74
C ALA A 127 -34.46 1.29 14.21
N ALA A 128 -35.20 0.46 13.48
CA ALA A 128 -35.13 0.38 12.02
C ALA A 128 -35.62 1.66 11.33
N GLU A 129 -36.66 2.33 11.84
CA GLU A 129 -37.13 3.62 11.34
C GLU A 129 -36.11 4.74 11.59
N ALA A 130 -35.50 4.78 12.77
CA ALA A 130 -34.44 5.73 13.07
C ALA A 130 -33.23 5.53 12.15
N LYS A 131 -32.82 4.27 11.94
CA LYS A 131 -31.74 3.92 11.01
C LYS A 131 -32.08 4.32 9.58
N LEU A 132 -33.28 3.98 9.11
CA LEU A 132 -33.73 4.36 7.77
C LEU A 132 -33.74 5.88 7.59
N LYS A 133 -34.20 6.63 8.59
CA LYS A 133 -34.22 8.10 8.54
C LYS A 133 -32.81 8.69 8.48
N ALA A 134 -31.87 8.16 9.26
CA ALA A 134 -30.47 8.58 9.22
C ALA A 134 -29.84 8.28 7.85
N GLU A 135 -30.02 7.04 7.35
CA GLU A 135 -29.52 6.64 6.02
C GLU A 135 -30.14 7.49 4.90
N THR A 136 -31.45 7.80 4.97
CA THR A 136 -32.10 8.66 3.97
C THR A 136 -31.54 10.08 3.96
N ALA A 137 -31.21 10.64 5.12
CA ALA A 137 -30.68 11.99 5.22
C ALA A 137 -29.25 12.07 4.67
N GLU A 138 -28.42 11.08 5.01
CA GLU A 138 -27.05 10.94 4.46
C GLU A 138 -27.07 10.83 2.93
N ILE A 139 -28.01 10.05 2.39
CA ILE A 139 -28.14 9.85 0.93
C ILE A 139 -28.57 11.11 0.20
N GLU A 140 -29.54 11.85 0.73
CA GLU A 140 -29.98 13.08 0.08
C GLU A 140 -28.87 14.14 0.09
N GLU A 141 -28.09 14.23 1.18
CA GLU A 141 -26.90 15.08 1.23
C GLU A 141 -25.84 14.66 0.21
N GLU A 142 -25.49 13.37 0.15
CA GLU A 142 -24.54 12.86 -0.85
C GLU A 142 -25.03 13.08 -2.29
N LYS A 143 -26.34 12.96 -2.56
CA LYS A 143 -26.93 13.24 -3.87
C LYS A 143 -26.80 14.70 -4.25
N ILE A 144 -27.01 15.62 -3.31
CA ILE A 144 -26.84 17.05 -3.55
C ILE A 144 -25.38 17.35 -3.88
N GLN A 145 -24.45 16.87 -3.04
CA GLN A 145 -23.01 17.06 -3.27
C GLN A 145 -22.55 16.42 -4.59
N ALA A 146 -23.06 15.24 -4.94
CA ALA A 146 -22.76 14.59 -6.21
C ALA A 146 -23.29 15.39 -7.41
N ARG A 147 -24.47 16.00 -7.32
CA ARG A 147 -25.03 16.87 -8.38
C ARG A 147 -24.23 18.14 -8.55
N GLU A 148 -23.87 18.80 -7.45
CA GLU A 148 -23.02 20.00 -7.48
C GLU A 148 -21.66 19.68 -8.09
N ARG A 149 -21.06 18.56 -7.68
CA ARG A 149 -19.78 18.12 -8.24
C ARG A 149 -19.87 17.78 -9.72
N THR A 150 -20.92 17.07 -10.13
CA THR A 150 -21.17 16.74 -11.54
C THR A 150 -21.31 18.01 -12.37
N ALA A 151 -22.06 19.01 -11.89
CA ALA A 151 -22.24 20.28 -12.59
C ALA A 151 -20.92 21.06 -12.73
N GLU A 152 -20.05 21.01 -11.71
CA GLU A 152 -18.72 21.60 -11.78
C GLU A 152 -17.81 20.85 -12.76
N ASP A 153 -17.79 19.52 -12.69
CA ASP A 153 -17.00 18.67 -13.60
C ASP A 153 -17.46 18.83 -15.06
N GLU A 154 -18.77 19.01 -15.31
CA GLU A 154 -19.33 19.32 -16.63
C GLU A 154 -18.85 20.69 -17.17
N LYS A 155 -18.83 21.74 -16.32
CA LYS A 155 -18.27 23.05 -16.71
C LYS A 155 -16.79 22.94 -17.06
N GLN A 156 -16.01 22.26 -16.24
CA GLN A 156 -14.59 22.03 -16.50
C GLN A 156 -14.41 21.22 -17.79
N MET A 157 -15.29 20.26 -18.08
CA MET A 157 -15.25 19.50 -19.33
C MET A 157 -15.46 20.40 -20.55
N VAL A 158 -16.35 21.39 -20.48
CA VAL A 158 -16.53 22.37 -21.56
C VAL A 158 -15.25 23.18 -21.79
N GLU A 159 -14.60 23.65 -20.73
CA GLU A 159 -13.32 24.37 -20.83
C GLU A 159 -12.21 23.52 -21.45
N TRP A 160 -12.07 22.26 -20.99
CA TRP A 160 -11.09 21.33 -21.53
C TRP A 160 -11.38 20.95 -22.98
N ASN A 161 -12.65 20.84 -23.38
CA ASN A 161 -13.02 20.64 -24.78
C ASN A 161 -12.65 21.86 -25.65
N GLY A 162 -12.79 23.08 -25.12
CA GLY A 162 -12.31 24.29 -25.79
C GLY A 162 -10.79 24.26 -26.00
N LYS A 163 -10.02 23.93 -24.95
CA LYS A 163 -8.55 23.76 -25.04
C LYS A 163 -8.16 22.66 -26.03
N ARG A 164 -8.89 21.54 -26.02
CA ARG A 164 -8.72 20.42 -26.95
C ARG A 164 -8.89 20.87 -28.40
N GLU A 165 -9.94 21.62 -28.72
CA GLU A 165 -10.19 22.09 -30.08
C GLU A 165 -9.13 23.10 -30.53
N SER A 166 -8.75 24.03 -29.66
CA SER A 166 -7.66 24.98 -29.94
C SER A 166 -6.35 24.25 -30.23
N ALA A 167 -5.98 23.25 -29.44
CA ALA A 167 -4.78 22.45 -29.67
C ALA A 167 -4.85 21.67 -30.99
N ARG A 168 -6.01 21.12 -31.35
CA ARG A 168 -6.21 20.39 -32.63
C ARG A 168 -6.05 21.29 -33.85
N SER A 169 -6.49 22.55 -33.77
CA SER A 169 -6.38 23.51 -34.88
C SER A 169 -4.94 23.86 -35.25
N GLY A 170 -4.01 23.74 -34.31
CA GLY A 170 -2.59 24.03 -34.49
C GLY A 170 -1.72 22.83 -34.89
N VAL A 171 -2.31 21.67 -35.21
CA VAL A 171 -1.59 20.43 -35.56
C VAL A 171 -1.85 20.06 -37.02
N ASN A 172 -0.82 19.58 -37.72
CA ASN A 172 -0.97 19.07 -39.08
C ASN A 172 -2.01 17.91 -39.14
N PRO A 173 -2.97 17.94 -40.09
CA PRO A 173 -4.01 16.91 -40.22
C PRO A 173 -3.52 15.46 -40.29
N ASP A 174 -2.37 15.20 -40.94
CA ASP A 174 -1.86 13.83 -41.08
C ASP A 174 -1.30 13.28 -39.76
N VAL A 175 -0.65 14.15 -38.98
CA VAL A 175 -0.15 13.82 -37.65
C VAL A 175 -1.32 13.61 -36.68
N LEU A 176 -2.36 14.44 -36.79
CA LEU A 176 -3.57 14.32 -35.99
C LEU A 176 -4.31 13.00 -36.26
N ARG A 177 -4.42 12.57 -37.53
CA ARG A 177 -4.99 11.26 -37.89
C ARG A 177 -4.23 10.10 -37.26
N GLN A 178 -2.89 10.18 -37.24
CA GLN A 178 -2.08 9.17 -36.56
C GLN A 178 -2.33 9.18 -35.04
N TYR A 179 -2.35 10.36 -34.42
CA TYR A 179 -2.64 10.53 -33.00
C TYR A 179 -4.00 9.93 -32.63
N ASP A 180 -5.08 10.31 -33.33
CA ASP A 180 -6.45 9.86 -33.05
C ASP A 180 -6.57 8.33 -33.19
N ARG A 181 -5.96 7.76 -34.24
CA ARG A 181 -5.93 6.32 -34.46
C ARG A 181 -5.24 5.59 -33.31
N VAL A 182 -4.06 6.04 -32.90
CA VAL A 182 -3.30 5.38 -31.82
C VAL A 182 -3.99 5.59 -30.48
N GLY A 183 -4.48 6.80 -30.20
CA GLY A 183 -5.23 7.14 -28.99
C GLY A 183 -6.48 6.26 -28.81
N LYS A 184 -7.22 5.99 -29.89
CA LYS A 184 -8.41 5.12 -29.84
C LYS A 184 -8.12 3.70 -29.37
N TYR A 185 -7.00 3.11 -29.78
CA TYR A 185 -6.66 1.71 -29.44
C TYR A 185 -5.77 1.57 -28.20
N ARG A 186 -4.98 2.61 -27.88
CA ARG A 186 -3.91 2.54 -26.87
C ARG A 186 -4.08 3.56 -25.73
N GLY A 187 -5.15 4.36 -25.74
CA GLY A 187 -5.47 5.38 -24.73
C GLY A 187 -4.64 6.67 -24.81
N THR A 188 -3.41 6.60 -25.32
CA THR A 188 -2.49 7.74 -25.47
C THR A 188 -1.88 7.74 -26.86
N GLY A 189 -1.83 8.90 -27.52
CA GLY A 189 -1.28 9.04 -28.87
C GLY A 189 0.20 9.44 -28.92
N ILE A 190 0.74 10.01 -27.84
CA ILE A 190 2.15 10.42 -27.74
C ILE A 190 2.86 9.77 -26.54
N SER A 191 4.17 9.63 -26.64
CA SER A 191 5.03 9.13 -25.57
C SER A 191 6.33 9.91 -25.49
N GLU A 192 6.75 10.20 -24.26
CA GLU A 192 8.10 10.67 -23.99
C GLU A 192 9.13 9.56 -24.18
N VAL A 193 10.33 9.95 -24.57
CA VAL A 193 11.50 9.08 -24.63
C VAL A 193 12.50 9.49 -23.54
N ARG A 194 12.85 8.55 -22.67
CA ARG A 194 13.85 8.72 -21.60
C ARG A 194 14.82 7.54 -21.61
N ASP A 195 16.11 7.78 -21.40
CA ASP A 195 17.15 6.73 -21.38
C ASP A 195 17.06 5.76 -22.57
N GLN A 196 16.85 6.30 -23.77
CA GLN A 196 16.68 5.51 -25.00
C GLN A 196 15.47 4.55 -24.98
N LYS A 197 14.49 4.77 -24.10
CA LYS A 197 13.28 3.94 -23.97
C LYS A 197 12.02 4.75 -24.24
N CYS A 198 11.06 4.13 -24.92
CA CYS A 198 9.71 4.68 -25.03
C CYS A 198 9.00 4.51 -23.69
N MET A 199 8.56 5.60 -23.05
CA MET A 199 7.91 5.53 -21.73
C MET A 199 6.54 4.86 -21.74
N ALA A 200 5.86 4.81 -22.89
CA ALA A 200 4.55 4.18 -22.99
C ALA A 200 4.60 2.65 -23.15
N CYS A 201 5.58 2.09 -23.87
CA CYS A 201 5.71 0.63 -24.04
C CYS A 201 6.97 0.03 -23.41
N GLN A 202 7.84 0.86 -22.82
CA GLN A 202 9.07 0.50 -22.12
C GLN A 202 10.11 -0.26 -22.98
N VAL A 203 9.95 -0.21 -24.31
CA VAL A 203 10.89 -0.82 -25.26
C VAL A 203 12.06 0.12 -25.52
N MET A 204 13.27 -0.44 -25.58
CA MET A 204 14.48 0.25 -26.02
C MET A 204 14.39 0.61 -27.50
N LEU A 205 14.63 1.88 -27.80
CA LEU A 205 14.64 2.41 -29.16
C LEU A 205 16.01 2.20 -29.80
N ARG A 206 16.01 2.01 -31.13
CA ARG A 206 17.25 1.97 -31.90
C ARG A 206 18.01 3.30 -31.72
N PRO A 207 19.36 3.28 -31.64
CA PRO A 207 20.14 4.51 -31.48
C PRO A 207 19.81 5.60 -32.52
N GLN A 208 19.56 5.18 -33.77
CA GLN A 208 19.16 6.10 -34.84
C GLN A 208 17.82 6.78 -34.53
N THR A 209 16.78 6.02 -34.19
CA THR A 209 15.46 6.54 -33.81
C THR A 209 15.55 7.48 -32.61
N TYR A 210 16.39 7.16 -31.62
CA TYR A 210 16.61 8.01 -30.45
C TYR A 210 17.22 9.37 -30.83
N ASN A 211 18.24 9.37 -31.69
CA ASN A 211 18.88 10.59 -32.17
C ASN A 211 17.93 11.43 -33.05
N GLU A 212 17.08 10.80 -33.85
CA GLU A 212 16.07 11.47 -34.66
C GLU A 212 15.04 12.18 -33.77
N VAL A 213 14.56 11.53 -32.70
CA VAL A 213 13.64 12.15 -31.72
C VAL A 213 14.31 13.28 -30.95
N ARG A 214 15.59 13.15 -30.57
CA ARG A 214 16.37 14.25 -29.96
C ARG A 214 16.58 15.43 -30.90
N SER A 215 16.52 15.20 -32.21
CA SER A 215 16.60 16.22 -33.24
C SER A 215 15.23 16.85 -33.56
N ASP A 216 14.24 16.67 -32.67
CA ASP A 216 12.87 17.19 -32.81
C ASP A 216 12.11 16.67 -34.06
N LYS A 217 12.53 15.55 -34.66
CA LYS A 217 11.79 14.94 -35.78
C LYS A 217 10.57 14.18 -35.26
N LEU A 218 9.45 14.30 -36.00
CA LEU A 218 8.25 13.50 -35.78
C LEU A 218 8.51 12.04 -36.17
N VAL A 219 8.81 11.21 -35.17
CA VAL A 219 9.05 9.78 -35.34
C VAL A 219 8.06 8.99 -34.48
N SER A 220 7.55 7.88 -35.00
CA SER A 220 6.68 6.98 -34.25
C SER A 220 7.41 5.74 -33.75
N CYS A 221 7.02 5.25 -32.58
CA CYS A 221 7.57 4.00 -32.04
C CYS A 221 7.22 2.80 -32.94
N GLU A 222 8.21 2.00 -33.34
CA GLU A 222 8.00 0.77 -34.13
C GLU A 222 7.11 -0.25 -33.41
N SER A 223 7.13 -0.28 -32.07
CA SER A 223 6.37 -1.25 -31.26
C SER A 223 4.94 -0.80 -30.96
N CYS A 224 4.75 0.44 -30.50
CA CYS A 224 3.43 0.91 -30.04
C CYS A 224 2.79 1.99 -30.92
N GLN A 225 3.46 2.41 -32.00
CA GLN A 225 3.01 3.41 -32.98
C GLN A 225 2.73 4.81 -32.45
N ARG A 226 2.94 5.07 -31.16
CA ARG A 226 2.84 6.41 -30.56
C ARG A 226 3.90 7.34 -31.12
N ILE A 227 3.52 8.61 -31.27
CA ILE A 227 4.44 9.68 -31.66
C ILE A 227 5.39 9.94 -30.49
N LEU A 228 6.69 9.96 -30.78
CA LEU A 228 7.73 10.13 -29.78
C LEU A 228 8.13 11.61 -29.67
N TYR A 229 8.34 12.07 -28.44
CA TYR A 229 8.96 13.36 -28.18
C TYR A 229 10.06 13.21 -27.12
N TYR A 230 10.97 14.17 -27.12
CA TYR A 230 12.08 14.24 -26.17
C TYR A 230 12.02 15.57 -25.42
N ASP A 231 12.05 15.50 -24.09
CA ASP A 231 12.13 16.66 -23.21
C ASP A 231 13.53 16.75 -22.59
N PRO A 232 14.35 17.77 -22.95
CA PRO A 232 15.69 17.93 -22.42
C PRO A 232 15.77 18.08 -20.89
N SER A 233 14.68 18.51 -20.24
CA SER A 233 14.68 18.74 -18.78
C SER A 233 14.69 17.44 -17.96
N HIS A 234 14.25 16.33 -18.56
CA HIS A 234 14.18 15.02 -17.90
C HIS A 234 15.37 14.10 -18.23
N ASP A 235 16.37 14.60 -18.98
CA ASP A 235 17.60 13.86 -19.28
C ASP A 235 18.62 14.09 -18.16
N HIS A 236 18.70 13.14 -17.23
CA HIS A 236 19.79 13.11 -16.27
C HIS A 236 20.94 12.30 -16.87
N PRO A 237 22.16 12.84 -16.98
CA PRO A 237 23.29 12.03 -17.38
C PRO A 237 23.40 10.86 -16.41
N ALA A 238 23.35 9.65 -16.95
CA ALA A 238 23.46 8.41 -16.19
C ALA A 238 24.58 8.56 -15.16
N MET A 239 24.24 8.43 -13.86
CA MET A 239 25.23 8.46 -12.79
C MET A 239 26.35 7.50 -13.15
N ALA A 240 27.55 8.03 -13.38
CA ALA A 240 28.74 7.24 -13.64
C ALA A 240 28.83 6.15 -12.57
N THR A 241 28.84 4.89 -12.99
CA THR A 241 28.98 3.73 -12.10
C THR A 241 30.17 3.96 -11.18
N ARG A 242 29.90 4.22 -9.89
CA ARG A 242 30.96 4.46 -8.90
C ARG A 242 31.86 3.23 -8.84
N LYS A 243 33.16 3.41 -9.10
CA LYS A 243 34.16 2.32 -9.02
C LYS A 243 34.17 1.79 -7.58
N ARG A 244 34.00 0.47 -7.42
CA ARG A 244 34.05 -0.22 -6.12
C ARG A 244 35.41 0.03 -5.44
N ARG A 245 35.45 0.14 -4.11
CA ARG A 245 36.70 0.20 -3.35
C ARG A 245 37.50 -1.08 -3.56
N ALA A 246 38.78 -0.96 -3.89
CA ALA A 246 39.68 -2.11 -3.93
C ALA A 246 39.75 -2.72 -2.52
N HIS A 247 39.62 -4.05 -2.39
CA HIS A 247 39.77 -4.74 -1.11
C HIS A 247 41.15 -5.42 -1.08
N PRO A 248 42.00 -5.16 -0.07
CA PRO A 248 43.31 -5.79 0.01
C PRO A 248 43.15 -7.29 0.26
N LYS A 249 44.08 -8.08 -0.26
CA LYS A 249 44.10 -9.52 0.02
C LYS A 249 44.12 -9.76 1.53
N ILE A 250 43.38 -10.78 1.96
CA ILE A 250 43.34 -11.18 3.37
C ILE A 250 44.78 -11.44 3.82
N GLU A 251 45.53 -12.33 3.19
CA GLU A 251 46.90 -12.72 3.58
C GLU A 251 48.03 -11.71 3.28
N ALA A 252 47.73 -10.41 3.18
CA ALA A 252 48.77 -9.41 2.94
C ALA A 252 49.84 -9.41 4.05
N SER A 253 51.12 -9.29 3.68
CA SER A 253 52.25 -9.21 4.62
C SER A 253 52.22 -7.97 5.50
N GLN A 254 51.53 -6.93 5.03
CA GLN A 254 51.26 -5.71 5.77
C GLN A 254 49.78 -5.37 5.80
N ALA A 255 49.41 -4.55 6.78
CA ALA A 255 48.02 -4.41 7.10
C ALA A 255 47.69 -3.12 7.84
N TRP A 256 46.80 -2.31 7.25
CA TRP A 256 46.22 -1.14 7.90
C TRP A 256 44.81 -1.43 8.42
N TYR A 257 44.56 -0.99 9.65
CA TYR A 257 43.27 -1.09 10.31
C TYR A 257 42.94 0.23 11.01
N TYR A 258 41.66 0.54 11.11
CA TYR A 258 41.16 1.63 11.93
C TYR A 258 40.34 1.07 13.09
N ARG A 259 40.53 1.65 14.28
CA ARG A 259 39.78 1.32 15.48
C ARG A 259 39.24 2.60 16.09
N ALA A 260 37.93 2.63 16.36
CA ALA A 260 37.27 3.80 16.94
C ALA A 260 37.58 3.98 18.44
N THR A 261 37.95 2.90 19.13
CA THR A 261 38.24 2.90 20.56
C THR A 261 39.49 2.06 20.87
N HIS A 262 40.59 2.73 21.24
CA HIS A 262 41.82 2.08 21.71
C HIS A 262 42.29 2.71 23.04
N GLY A 263 42.05 2.03 24.16
CA GLY A 263 42.45 2.51 25.49
C GLY A 263 41.93 3.91 25.82
N GLU A 264 42.81 4.78 26.35
CA GLU A 264 42.55 6.21 26.60
C GLU A 264 42.81 7.09 25.36
N GLU A 265 43.35 6.53 24.28
CA GLU A 265 43.84 7.24 23.10
C GLU A 265 42.75 7.52 22.05
N GLY A 266 41.58 6.87 22.16
CA GLY A 266 40.44 7.13 21.30
C GLY A 266 40.56 6.48 19.91
N GLU A 267 40.41 7.27 18.85
CA GLU A 267 40.43 6.79 17.47
C GLU A 267 41.86 6.61 16.96
N VAL A 268 42.20 5.42 16.46
CA VAL A 268 43.58 5.10 16.04
C VAL A 268 43.65 4.37 14.71
N PHE A 269 44.77 4.56 14.01
CA PHE A 269 45.20 3.74 12.89
C PHE A 269 46.28 2.75 13.35
N LEU A 270 46.04 1.47 13.08
CA LEU A 270 46.94 0.37 13.38
C LEU A 270 47.61 -0.07 12.09
N VAL A 271 48.93 -0.21 12.11
CA VAL A 271 49.68 -0.85 11.05
C VAL A 271 50.41 -2.07 11.59
N PHE A 272 50.26 -3.18 10.86
CA PHE A 272 50.94 -4.43 11.12
C PHE A 272 51.86 -4.78 9.95
N VAL A 273 53.06 -5.25 10.26
CA VAL A 273 54.05 -5.70 9.28
C VAL A 273 54.65 -7.02 9.75
N ASN A 274 54.63 -8.03 8.89
CA ASN A 274 55.26 -9.33 9.15
C ASN A 274 56.74 -9.31 8.76
N HIS A 275 57.60 -9.64 9.73
CA HIS A 275 59.06 -9.74 9.62
C HIS A 275 59.48 -11.22 9.67
N GLY A 276 59.27 -11.95 8.57
CA GLY A 276 59.59 -13.38 8.54
C GLY A 276 58.78 -14.20 9.55
N ALA A 277 59.42 -14.62 10.65
CA ALA A 277 58.79 -15.40 11.73
C ALA A 277 58.15 -14.53 12.82
N GLU A 278 58.32 -13.21 12.77
CA GLU A 278 57.76 -12.26 13.74
C GLU A 278 56.81 -11.27 13.06
N SER A 279 56.04 -10.52 13.85
CA SER A 279 55.24 -9.41 13.38
C SER A 279 55.32 -8.23 14.32
N SER A 280 55.25 -7.04 13.73
CA SER A 280 55.29 -5.77 14.44
C SER A 280 53.94 -5.04 14.35
N ARG A 281 53.58 -4.32 15.41
CA ARG A 281 52.41 -3.44 15.49
C ARG A 281 52.87 -2.02 15.83
N ARG A 282 52.40 -1.04 15.06
CA ARG A 282 52.50 0.39 15.38
C ARG A 282 51.11 1.01 15.41
N ILE A 283 50.92 1.96 16.32
CA ILE A 283 49.68 2.71 16.48
C ILE A 283 49.95 4.17 16.14
N TYR A 284 49.04 4.78 15.39
CA TYR A 284 49.04 6.21 15.12
C TYR A 284 47.69 6.80 15.53
N ASP A 285 47.73 7.95 16.20
CA ASP A 285 46.53 8.70 16.58
C ASP A 285 45.75 9.13 15.33
N GLY A 286 44.44 8.93 15.36
CA GLY A 286 43.56 9.18 14.21
C GLY A 286 43.51 10.65 13.80
N ALA A 287 43.61 11.58 14.75
CA ALA A 287 43.51 13.01 14.46
C ALA A 287 44.85 13.63 14.03
N SER A 288 45.93 13.30 14.72
CA SER A 288 47.25 13.92 14.56
C SER A 288 48.22 13.11 13.70
N GLY A 289 47.97 11.82 13.50
CA GLY A 289 48.89 10.92 12.79
C GLY A 289 50.19 10.63 13.56
N ARG A 290 50.28 11.03 14.84
CA ARG A 290 51.45 10.78 15.68
C ARG A 290 51.42 9.38 16.26
N LYS A 291 52.59 8.76 16.34
CA LYS A 291 52.74 7.41 16.89
C LYS A 291 52.40 7.42 18.37
N VAL A 292 51.56 6.47 18.78
CA VAL A 292 51.18 6.29 20.17
C VAL A 292 51.75 4.97 20.71
N GLY A 293 52.42 5.06 21.84
CA GLY A 293 53.15 3.94 22.45
C GLY A 293 54.36 3.45 21.65
N GLU A 294 54.92 2.33 22.12
CA GLU A 294 56.07 1.67 21.50
C GLU A 294 55.66 0.68 20.40
N THR A 295 56.59 0.36 19.51
CA THR A 295 56.37 -0.73 18.54
C THR A 295 56.36 -2.05 19.30
N LEU A 296 55.25 -2.80 19.24
CA LEU A 296 55.21 -4.15 19.81
C LEU A 296 55.63 -5.17 18.77
N LEU A 297 56.52 -6.09 19.14
CA LEU A 297 56.88 -7.26 18.34
C LEU A 297 56.37 -8.54 19.03
N ARG A 298 55.84 -9.46 18.24
CA ARG A 298 55.38 -10.78 18.69
C ARG A 298 55.75 -11.84 17.65
N GLU A 299 56.02 -13.05 18.10
CA GLU A 299 56.27 -14.19 17.21
C GLU A 299 54.99 -14.59 16.45
N GLY A 300 55.16 -14.98 15.18
CA GLY A 300 54.11 -15.37 14.27
C GLY A 300 53.53 -14.22 13.44
N ALA A 301 52.71 -14.58 12.45
CA ALA A 301 52.03 -13.61 11.60
C ALA A 301 51.06 -12.73 12.39
N TYR A 302 50.94 -11.44 12.04
CA TYR A 302 50.23 -10.44 12.83
C TYR A 302 48.79 -10.83 13.20
N ARG A 303 48.10 -11.61 12.36
CA ARG A 303 46.75 -12.08 12.64
C ARG A 303 46.64 -13.03 13.82
N LEU A 304 47.63 -13.92 13.95
CA LEU A 304 47.70 -14.88 15.05
C LEU A 304 48.34 -14.24 16.27
N ALA A 305 49.26 -13.31 16.04
CA ALA A 305 49.98 -12.61 17.10
C ALA A 305 49.14 -11.53 17.79
N PHE A 306 48.19 -10.88 17.11
CA PHE A 306 47.37 -9.76 17.64
C PHE A 306 45.85 -9.91 17.36
N PRO A 307 45.19 -11.03 17.71
CA PRO A 307 43.77 -11.23 17.43
C PRO A 307 42.85 -10.19 18.12
N GLU A 308 43.24 -9.70 19.30
CA GLU A 308 42.51 -8.72 20.11
C GLU A 308 42.42 -7.33 19.46
N GLU A 309 43.35 -7.00 18.56
CA GLU A 309 43.41 -5.71 17.86
C GLU A 309 42.65 -5.71 16.54
N LEU A 310 42.35 -6.89 16.00
CA LEU A 310 41.64 -7.05 14.74
C LEU A 310 40.13 -7.17 14.93
N THR A 311 39.70 -7.40 16.17
CA THR A 311 38.28 -7.47 16.54
C THR A 311 37.67 -6.07 16.53
N ASP A 312 36.55 -5.90 15.84
CA ASP A 312 35.83 -4.62 15.62
C ASP A 312 36.64 -3.53 14.90
N ALA A 313 37.70 -3.91 14.18
CA ALA A 313 38.52 -3.00 13.38
C ALA A 313 38.09 -2.94 11.91
N ILE A 314 38.17 -1.76 11.30
CA ILE A 314 37.88 -1.56 9.87
C ILE A 314 39.15 -1.75 9.05
N ARG A 315 39.12 -2.67 8.08
CA ARG A 315 40.24 -2.93 7.17
C ARG A 315 40.44 -1.77 6.19
N LEU A 316 41.65 -1.21 6.18
CA LEU A 316 42.07 -0.15 5.26
C LEU A 316 43.01 -0.67 4.17
N ASN A 317 43.08 0.07 3.06
CA ASN A 317 43.79 -0.31 1.85
C ASN A 317 45.30 -0.09 1.92
N GLY A 318 45.74 0.86 2.76
CA GLY A 318 47.11 1.40 2.83
C GLY A 318 48.18 0.63 2.06
N SER A 319 48.57 1.17 0.91
CA SER A 319 49.40 0.51 -0.10
C SER A 319 50.89 0.88 -0.02
N TRP A 320 51.35 1.37 1.14
CA TRP A 320 52.71 1.88 1.33
C TRP A 320 53.66 0.80 1.81
N ALA A 321 54.86 0.72 1.26
CA ALA A 321 55.83 -0.31 1.61
C ALA A 321 56.35 -0.16 3.06
N GLU A 322 56.84 -1.26 3.60
CA GLU A 322 57.49 -1.32 4.92
C GLU A 322 58.58 -0.25 5.11
N SER A 323 59.42 -0.03 4.09
CA SER A 323 60.47 1.01 4.13
C SER A 323 59.91 2.42 4.31
N GLU A 324 58.74 2.72 3.73
CA GLU A 324 58.08 4.02 3.89
C GLU A 324 57.52 4.16 5.32
N ILE A 325 56.94 3.09 5.85
CA ILE A 325 56.38 3.07 7.21
C ILE A 325 57.50 3.20 8.26
N ASP A 326 58.67 2.64 7.99
CA ASP A 326 59.88 2.80 8.81
C ASP A 326 60.43 4.22 8.77
N GLU A 327 60.45 4.85 7.60
CA GLU A 327 60.89 6.23 7.43
C GLU A 327 60.03 7.22 8.22
N TRP A 328 58.71 7.01 8.26
CA TRP A 328 57.79 7.88 8.99
C TRP A 328 57.95 7.81 10.50
N GLY A 329 58.40 6.65 11.01
CA GLY A 329 58.75 6.46 12.42
C GLY A 329 57.65 6.93 13.38
N ALA A 330 57.83 8.13 13.95
CA ALA A 330 56.99 8.71 14.98
C ALA A 330 55.79 9.54 14.46
N GLU A 331 55.72 9.91 13.17
CA GLU A 331 54.63 10.75 12.65
C GLU A 331 54.33 10.44 11.19
N LEU A 332 53.04 10.23 10.87
CA LEU A 332 52.60 9.99 9.50
C LEU A 332 52.62 11.29 8.67
N PRO A 333 53.07 11.25 7.40
CA PRO A 333 52.90 12.36 6.49
C PRO A 333 51.41 12.72 6.32
N THR A 334 51.11 14.02 6.21
CA THR A 334 49.73 14.51 6.06
C THR A 334 49.01 13.85 4.89
N ALA A 335 49.69 13.63 3.77
CA ALA A 335 49.12 12.97 2.60
C ALA A 335 48.68 11.51 2.88
N THR A 336 49.42 10.80 3.73
CA THR A 336 49.13 9.43 4.17
C THR A 336 47.94 9.41 5.13
N LEU A 337 47.92 10.32 6.11
CA LEU A 337 46.81 10.46 7.05
C LEU A 337 45.49 10.79 6.32
N ASP A 338 45.54 11.73 5.36
CA ASP A 338 44.38 12.08 4.53
C ASP A 338 43.92 10.90 3.67
N ALA A 339 44.85 10.08 3.17
CA ALA A 339 44.51 8.89 2.39
C ALA A 339 43.81 7.83 3.25
N LEU A 340 44.27 7.61 4.48
CA LEU A 340 43.63 6.71 5.45
C LEU A 340 42.22 7.19 5.82
N HIS A 341 42.03 8.50 6.05
CA HIS A 341 40.70 9.07 6.31
C HIS A 341 39.75 8.95 5.12
N ARG A 342 40.22 9.23 3.89
CA ARG A 342 39.41 9.03 2.68
C ARG A 342 38.97 7.58 2.54
N ASP A 343 39.88 6.65 2.78
CA ASP A 343 39.61 5.23 2.67
C ASP A 343 38.67 4.72 3.78
N LEU A 344 38.81 5.23 5.00
CA LEU A 344 37.88 4.99 6.11
C LEU A 344 36.47 5.49 5.80
N ASN A 345 36.33 6.68 5.23
CA ASN A 345 35.04 7.23 4.83
C ASN A 345 34.39 6.36 3.75
N LEU A 346 35.17 5.91 2.76
CA LEU A 346 34.68 4.97 1.75
C LEU A 346 34.21 3.66 2.39
N ALA A 347 35.01 3.06 3.28
CA ALA A 347 34.65 1.84 4.00
C ALA A 347 33.34 2.00 4.82
N ARG A 348 33.18 3.12 5.54
CA ARG A 348 31.95 3.43 6.29
C ARG A 348 30.74 3.58 5.36
N THR A 349 30.90 4.24 4.22
CA THR A 349 29.80 4.40 3.24
C THR A 349 29.38 3.09 2.58
N GLU A 350 30.32 2.18 2.30
CA GLU A 350 30.03 0.84 1.78
C GLU A 350 29.32 -0.04 2.84
N ALA A 351 29.72 0.06 4.12
CA ALA A 351 29.05 -0.65 5.21
C ALA A 351 27.61 -0.16 5.45
N ALA A 352 27.35 1.15 5.29
CA ALA A 352 26.01 1.73 5.43
C ALA A 352 25.08 1.38 4.25
N ASN A 353 25.63 1.10 3.07
CA ASN A 353 24.89 0.73 1.87
C ASN A 353 25.48 -0.55 1.26
N PRO A 354 25.25 -1.73 1.87
CA PRO A 354 25.79 -2.97 1.36
C PRO A 354 25.26 -3.23 -0.06
N PRO A 355 26.13 -3.54 -1.04
CA PRO A 355 25.66 -3.84 -2.39
C PRO A 355 24.76 -5.07 -2.34
N LYS A 356 23.66 -5.05 -3.11
CA LYS A 356 22.88 -6.26 -3.39
C LYS A 356 23.82 -7.29 -4.02
N ARG A 357 24.20 -8.34 -3.28
CA ARG A 357 24.96 -9.47 -3.83
C ARG A 357 24.24 -9.97 -5.08
N SER A 358 24.84 -9.76 -6.25
CA SER A 358 24.45 -10.47 -7.46
C SER A 358 24.70 -11.96 -7.22
N LYS A 359 23.72 -12.79 -7.57
CA LYS A 359 23.64 -14.23 -7.28
C LYS A 359 24.78 -15.09 -7.84
N GLU A 360 25.80 -14.52 -8.47
CA GLU A 360 26.85 -15.23 -9.20
C GLU A 360 28.10 -15.59 -8.36
N GLU A 361 28.31 -14.99 -7.19
CA GLU A 361 29.46 -15.34 -6.31
C GLU A 361 29.15 -16.42 -5.25
N ALA A 362 27.92 -16.94 -5.21
CA ALA A 362 27.52 -17.97 -4.24
C ALA A 362 27.87 -19.41 -4.70
N VAL A 363 28.38 -19.62 -5.91
CA VAL A 363 28.59 -20.96 -6.48
C VAL A 363 29.99 -21.52 -6.24
N THR A 364 30.95 -20.72 -5.77
CA THR A 364 32.34 -21.18 -5.52
C THR A 364 32.62 -21.61 -4.07
N ALA A 365 31.59 -21.76 -3.22
CA ALA A 365 31.75 -22.12 -1.81
C ALA A 365 31.22 -23.50 -1.43
N GLU A 366 30.89 -24.37 -2.39
CA GLU A 366 30.52 -25.76 -2.13
C GLU A 366 31.33 -26.71 -3.00
N HIS A 367 32.55 -27.02 -2.57
CA HIS A 367 33.19 -28.30 -2.90
C HIS A 367 33.51 -29.04 -1.60
N PRO A 368 32.89 -30.20 -1.33
CA PRO A 368 33.30 -31.06 -0.24
C PRO A 368 34.53 -31.85 -0.70
N ALA A 369 35.64 -31.73 0.04
CA ALA A 369 36.79 -32.61 -0.14
C ALA A 369 36.37 -34.04 0.22
N ALA A 370 36.38 -34.91 -0.79
CA ALA A 370 36.42 -36.35 -0.64
C ALA A 370 37.84 -36.83 -0.96
N SER A 371 38.25 -37.88 -0.23
CA SER A 371 39.54 -38.61 -0.22
C SER A 371 40.60 -38.08 0.73
#